data_AF-A0A6B1B6U6-F1
#
_entry.id   AF-A0A6B1B6U6-F1
#
_cell.length_a   1.000
_cell.length_b   1.000
_cell.length_c   1.000
_cell.angle_alpha   90.00
_cell.angle_beta   90.00
_cell.angle_gamma   90.00
#
_symmetry.space_group_name_H-M   'P 1'
#
loop_
_entity.id
_entity.type
_entity.pdbx_description
1 polymer ?
#
loop_
_entity_poly.entity_id
_entity_poly.type
_entity_poly.pdbx_seq_one_letter_code
_entity_poly.pdbx_strand_id
1 'polypeptide(L)'
;MDVRLHPLFQDWLEDLADPSGPDELFDVYIEVMALISALEEFGRDLGDPECHPVVTASYDLHALRRSPPTSTTPYAQGPPVLRILFGYVRSEDRQEVAVVALGGDKIWLGNAWYPANVTQAQDRIDQWCQIHPGFKPLMRRGGLR
;
A
#
# COMPACT_ATOMS: atom_id res chain seq x y z
N MET A 1 13.82 -5.53 -0.35
CA MET A 1 13.50 -4.38 0.51
C MET A 1 12.63 -4.86 1.66
N ASP A 2 12.79 -4.33 2.87
CA ASP A 2 11.91 -4.71 3.99
C ASP A 2 10.54 -4.02 3.83
N VAL A 3 9.46 -4.80 3.95
CA VAL A 3 8.08 -4.31 3.92
C VAL A 3 7.43 -4.60 5.26
N ARG A 4 6.79 -3.58 5.83
CA ARG A 4 6.09 -3.65 7.11
C ARG A 4 4.63 -3.28 6.92
N LEU A 5 3.78 -3.92 7.69
CA LEU A 5 2.33 -3.67 7.65
C LEU A 5 1.95 -2.79 8.84
N HIS A 6 1.11 -1.79 8.59
CA HIS A 6 0.41 -1.10 9.66
C HIS A 6 -0.58 -2.08 10.33
N PRO A 7 -0.77 -2.06 11.67
CA PRO A 7 -1.69 -2.99 12.34
C PRO A 7 -3.09 -3.03 11.73
N LEU A 8 -3.72 -1.88 11.49
CA LEU A 8 -5.03 -1.83 10.82
C LEU A 8 -5.05 -2.33 9.37
N PHE A 9 -3.91 -2.32 8.69
CA PHE A 9 -3.81 -2.96 7.37
C PHE A 9 -3.68 -4.48 7.51
N GLN A 10 -2.93 -4.93 8.52
CA GLN A 10 -2.83 -6.35 8.86
C GLN A 10 -4.21 -6.91 9.25
N ASP A 11 -4.98 -6.22 10.08
CA ASP A 11 -6.34 -6.63 10.44
C ASP A 11 -7.22 -6.78 9.17
N TRP A 12 -7.17 -5.81 8.26
CA TRP A 12 -7.89 -5.88 6.99
C TRP A 12 -7.42 -7.04 6.09
N LEU A 13 -6.12 -7.34 6.12
CA LEU A 13 -5.55 -8.46 5.37
C LEU A 13 -5.99 -9.81 5.95
N GLU A 14 -6.09 -9.91 7.28
CA GLU A 14 -6.62 -11.07 7.99
C GLU A 14 -8.11 -11.27 7.67
N ASP A 15 -8.91 -10.20 7.58
CA ASP A 15 -10.32 -10.27 7.16
C ASP A 15 -10.47 -10.84 5.73
N LEU A 16 -9.56 -10.50 4.80
CA LEU A 16 -9.58 -11.07 3.45
C LEU A 16 -9.19 -12.56 3.43
N ALA A 17 -8.36 -12.98 4.38
CA ALA A 17 -7.88 -14.35 4.50
C ALA A 17 -8.84 -15.27 5.28
N ASP A 18 -9.91 -14.73 5.85
CA ASP A 18 -10.85 -15.48 6.68
C ASP A 18 -11.49 -16.64 5.88
N PRO A 19 -11.22 -17.91 6.25
CA PRO A 19 -11.77 -19.07 5.53
C PRO A 19 -13.28 -19.23 5.70
N SER A 20 -13.92 -18.46 6.59
CA SER A 20 -15.37 -18.41 6.72
C SER A 20 -16.03 -17.36 5.82
N GLY A 21 -15.23 -16.53 5.14
CA GLY A 21 -15.66 -15.55 4.15
C GLY A 21 -15.96 -16.16 2.77
N PRO A 22 -16.43 -15.34 1.81
CA PRO A 22 -16.56 -15.76 0.42
C PRO A 22 -15.22 -16.15 -0.21
N ASP A 23 -15.18 -17.24 -0.98
CA ASP A 23 -13.97 -17.74 -1.68
C ASP A 23 -13.27 -16.64 -2.50
N GLU A 24 -14.05 -15.73 -3.09
CA GLU A 24 -13.58 -14.59 -3.88
C GLU A 24 -12.68 -13.63 -3.06
N LEU A 25 -12.90 -13.50 -1.75
CA LEU A 25 -12.04 -12.68 -0.89
C LEU A 25 -10.67 -13.33 -0.67
N PHE A 26 -10.63 -14.66 -0.65
CA PHE A 26 -9.37 -15.38 -0.53
C PHE A 26 -8.51 -15.24 -1.79
N ASP A 27 -9.12 -15.23 -2.98
CA ASP A 27 -8.41 -14.92 -4.23
C ASP A 27 -7.84 -13.49 -4.20
N VAL A 28 -8.63 -12.53 -3.70
CA VAL A 28 -8.16 -11.15 -3.49
C VAL A 28 -7.00 -11.10 -2.51
N TYR A 29 -7.05 -11.85 -1.40
CA TYR A 29 -5.95 -11.96 -0.44
C TYR A 29 -4.66 -12.46 -1.11
N ILE A 30 -4.72 -13.53 -1.90
CA ILE A 30 -3.56 -14.08 -2.62
C ILE A 30 -2.94 -13.01 -3.53
N GLU A 31 -3.77 -12.26 -4.25
CA GLU A 31 -3.29 -11.21 -5.15
C GLU A 31 -2.70 -10.01 -4.40
N VAL A 32 -3.26 -9.64 -3.24
CA VAL A 32 -2.68 -8.62 -2.35
C VAL A 32 -1.30 -9.08 -1.85
N MET A 33 -1.18 -10.33 -1.42
CA MET A 33 0.10 -10.91 -0.99
C MET A 33 1.12 -10.93 -2.12
N ALA A 34 0.71 -11.26 -3.35
CA ALA A 34 1.60 -11.21 -4.52
C ALA A 34 2.14 -9.80 -4.77
N LEU A 35 1.30 -8.75 -4.62
CA LEU A 35 1.74 -7.36 -4.73
C LEU A 35 2.71 -6.94 -3.62
N ILE A 36 2.48 -7.41 -2.38
CA ILE A 36 3.40 -7.15 -1.26
C ILE A 36 4.74 -7.83 -1.51
N SER A 37 4.76 -9.09 -1.95
CA SER A 37 5.99 -9.80 -2.30
C SER A 37 6.73 -9.14 -3.47
N ALA A 38 6.01 -8.65 -4.49
CA ALA A 38 6.64 -7.88 -5.56
C ALA A 38 7.27 -6.58 -5.04
N LEU A 39 6.63 -5.89 -4.08
CA LEU A 39 7.20 -4.71 -3.44
C LEU A 39 8.44 -5.05 -2.62
N GLU A 40 8.45 -6.19 -1.92
CA GLU A 40 9.64 -6.68 -1.21
C GLU A 40 10.79 -6.96 -2.18
N GLU A 41 10.52 -7.59 -3.32
CA GLU A 41 11.54 -7.96 -4.30
C GLU A 41 12.12 -6.73 -5.01
N PHE A 42 11.27 -5.91 -5.62
CA PHE A 42 11.68 -4.83 -6.52
C PHE A 42 11.79 -3.47 -5.82
N GLY A 43 11.16 -3.29 -4.68
CA GLY A 43 11.20 -2.06 -3.92
C GLY A 43 10.78 -0.82 -4.72
N ARG A 44 11.68 0.17 -4.82
CA ARG A 44 11.43 1.40 -5.60
C ARG A 44 11.40 1.18 -7.10
N ASP A 45 11.93 0.06 -7.59
CA ASP A 45 11.91 -0.30 -9.00
C ASP A 45 10.60 -0.99 -9.41
N LEU A 46 9.72 -1.32 -8.44
CA LEU A 46 8.34 -1.69 -8.72
C LEU A 46 7.60 -0.45 -9.23
N GLY A 47 7.49 -0.35 -10.55
CA GLY A 47 6.86 0.76 -11.26
C GLY A 47 5.54 0.39 -11.92
N ASP A 48 5.14 1.20 -12.90
CA ASP A 48 3.93 0.94 -13.67
C ASP A 48 4.06 -0.36 -14.49
N PRO A 49 2.96 -1.14 -14.63
CA PRO A 49 1.59 -0.83 -14.18
C PRO A 49 1.26 -1.24 -12.73
N GLU A 50 2.13 -1.96 -12.02
CA GLU A 50 1.89 -2.51 -10.68
C GLU A 50 1.84 -1.45 -9.58
N CYS A 51 2.61 -0.38 -9.72
CA CYS A 51 2.79 0.64 -8.71
C CYS A 51 2.98 2.03 -9.34
N HIS A 52 2.44 3.07 -8.71
CA HIS A 52 2.67 4.44 -9.13
C HIS A 52 2.76 5.41 -7.94
N PRO A 53 3.52 6.53 -8.08
CA PRO A 53 3.62 7.55 -7.05
C PRO A 53 2.30 8.31 -6.87
N VAL A 54 1.94 8.61 -5.62
CA VAL A 54 0.77 9.43 -5.29
C VAL A 54 1.19 10.90 -5.17
N VAL A 55 1.13 11.60 -6.29
CA VAL A 55 1.65 12.98 -6.42
C VAL A 55 0.92 14.05 -5.62
N THR A 56 -0.23 13.73 -5.02
CA THR A 56 -0.95 14.66 -4.14
C THR A 56 -0.50 14.56 -2.68
N ALA A 57 0.27 13.54 -2.31
CA ALA A 57 0.73 13.32 -0.94
C ALA A 57 1.94 14.21 -0.59
N SER A 58 2.07 14.54 0.70
CA SER A 58 3.26 15.20 1.23
C SER A 58 4.41 14.21 1.44
N TYR A 59 4.10 12.95 1.73
CA TYR A 59 5.07 11.87 1.86
C TYR A 59 5.42 11.25 0.51
N ASP A 60 6.53 10.53 0.47
CA ASP A 60 6.90 9.60 -0.60
C ASP A 60 5.95 8.38 -0.56
N LEU A 61 4.69 8.66 -0.90
CA LEU A 61 3.56 7.74 -0.87
C LEU A 61 3.32 7.19 -2.27
N HIS A 62 3.06 5.89 -2.35
CA HIS A 62 2.84 5.14 -3.58
C HIS A 62 1.60 4.28 -3.43
N ALA A 63 1.09 3.79 -4.56
CA ALA A 63 -0.10 2.95 -4.60
C ALA A 63 0.17 1.70 -5.42
N LEU A 64 0.07 0.52 -4.81
CA LEU A 64 -0.01 -0.74 -5.53
C LEU A 64 -1.39 -0.90 -6.15
N ARG A 65 -1.43 -1.57 -7.30
CA ARG A 65 -2.63 -1.77 -8.11
C ARG A 65 -2.88 -3.26 -8.33
N ARG A 66 -4.01 -3.74 -7.81
CA ARG A 66 -4.56 -5.05 -8.18
C ARG A 66 -5.19 -5.03 -9.57
N SER A 67 -5.95 -3.98 -9.89
CA SER A 67 -6.69 -3.88 -11.17
C SER A 67 -6.33 -2.61 -11.95
N PRO A 68 -6.23 -2.66 -13.30
CA PRO A 68 -6.40 -3.84 -14.17
C PRO A 68 -5.28 -4.88 -13.99
N PRO A 69 -5.43 -6.11 -14.55
CA PRO A 69 -4.45 -7.17 -14.39
C PRO A 69 -3.03 -6.75 -14.78
N THR A 70 -2.07 -7.27 -14.03
CA THR A 70 -0.63 -7.04 -14.23
C THR A 70 0.13 -8.35 -14.31
N SER A 71 1.46 -8.30 -14.42
CA SER A 71 2.29 -9.49 -14.33
C SER A 71 2.18 -10.16 -12.95
N THR A 72 2.01 -9.36 -11.90
CA THR A 72 1.85 -9.81 -10.51
C THR A 72 0.43 -10.32 -10.21
N THR A 73 -0.59 -9.74 -10.84
CA THR A 73 -2.00 -10.06 -10.58
C THR A 73 -2.77 -10.33 -11.89
N PRO A 74 -2.42 -11.41 -12.62
CA PRO A 74 -2.93 -11.63 -13.99
C PRO A 74 -4.43 -11.95 -14.06
N TYR A 75 -5.05 -12.34 -12.94
CA TYR A 75 -6.46 -12.75 -12.89
C TYR A 75 -7.39 -11.67 -12.32
N ALA A 76 -6.85 -10.52 -11.89
CA ALA A 76 -7.58 -9.42 -11.28
C ALA A 76 -8.39 -8.56 -12.29
N GLN A 77 -9.20 -9.21 -13.12
CA GLN A 77 -9.98 -8.59 -14.19
C GLN A 77 -11.24 -7.87 -13.69
N GLY A 78 -11.80 -8.34 -12.58
CA GLY A 78 -13.05 -7.86 -12.02
C GLY A 78 -12.89 -7.14 -10.67
N PRO A 79 -14.01 -6.61 -10.14
CA PRO A 79 -14.06 -6.08 -8.78
C PRO A 79 -13.50 -7.07 -7.74
N PRO A 80 -12.95 -6.58 -6.61
CA PRO A 80 -12.79 -5.16 -6.27
C PRO A 80 -11.63 -4.49 -7.02
N VAL A 81 -11.75 -3.19 -7.32
CA VAL A 81 -10.66 -2.41 -7.93
C VAL A 81 -9.81 -1.85 -6.81
N LEU A 82 -8.82 -2.62 -6.34
CA LEU A 82 -8.06 -2.23 -5.17
C LEU A 82 -6.93 -1.23 -5.47
N ARG A 83 -6.73 -0.33 -4.51
CA ARG A 83 -5.50 0.45 -4.33
C ARG A 83 -4.97 0.20 -2.93
N ILE A 84 -3.67 -0.04 -2.83
CA ILE A 84 -2.99 -0.26 -1.57
C ILE A 84 -1.93 0.82 -1.41
N LEU A 85 -2.15 1.73 -0.47
CA LEU A 85 -1.27 2.84 -0.18
C LEU A 85 -0.17 2.40 0.78
N PHE A 86 1.07 2.72 0.40
CA PHE A 86 2.24 2.51 1.22
C PHE A 86 3.17 3.72 1.10
N GLY A 87 3.99 3.95 2.12
CA GLY A 87 5.00 5.02 2.11
C GLY A 87 6.35 4.53 2.60
N TYR A 88 7.40 5.20 2.16
CA TYR A 88 8.74 4.89 2.62
C TYR A 88 9.06 5.62 3.93
N VAL A 89 9.60 4.88 4.89
CA VAL A 89 10.17 5.40 6.12
C VAL A 89 11.67 5.11 6.14
N ARG A 90 12.42 5.89 6.91
CA ARG A 90 13.88 5.71 7.03
C ARG A 90 14.33 5.79 8.48
N SER A 91 15.20 4.87 8.87
CA SER A 91 15.87 4.90 10.17
C SER A 91 17.02 5.91 10.21
N GLU A 92 17.55 6.19 11.40
CA GLU A 92 18.76 6.99 11.58
C GLU A 92 19.98 6.39 10.85
N ASP A 93 20.07 5.06 10.81
CA ASP A 93 21.10 4.30 10.08
C ASP A 93 20.89 4.26 8.57
N ARG A 94 19.93 5.05 8.05
CA ARG A 94 19.55 5.15 6.63
C ARG A 94 18.94 3.89 6.04
N GLN A 95 18.49 2.95 6.87
CA GLN A 95 17.70 1.82 6.38
C GLN A 95 16.33 2.32 5.93
N GLU A 96 15.97 2.06 4.67
CA GLU A 96 14.64 2.33 4.15
C GLU A 96 13.74 1.10 4.25
N VAL A 97 12.49 1.35 4.62
CA VAL A 97 11.44 0.34 4.78
C VAL A 97 10.18 0.89 4.12
N ALA A 98 9.42 0.05 3.41
CA ALA A 98 8.08 0.42 2.98
C ALA A 98 7.05 0.01 4.02
N VAL A 99 6.19 0.95 4.44
CA VAL A 99 5.09 0.68 5.36
C VAL A 99 3.79 0.70 4.58
N VAL A 100 3.13 -0.45 4.48
CA VAL A 100 1.81 -0.60 3.88
C VAL A 100 0.76 -0.17 4.89
N ALA A 101 0.01 0.88 4.55
CA ALA A 101 -0.82 1.61 5.50
C ALA A 101 -2.31 1.37 5.32
N LEU A 102 -2.78 1.25 4.08
CA LEU A 102 -4.21 1.23 3.78
C LEU A 102 -4.49 0.52 2.46
N GLY A 103 -5.41 -0.44 2.47
CA GLY A 103 -6.01 -1.04 1.28
C GLY A 103 -7.47 -0.62 1.14
N GLY A 104 -7.97 -0.50 -0.08
CA GLY A 104 -9.39 -0.25 -0.29
C GLY A 104 -9.84 -0.33 -1.73
N ASP A 105 -11.14 -0.56 -1.91
CA ASP A 105 -11.78 -0.62 -3.21
C ASP A 105 -12.16 0.78 -3.70
N LYS A 106 -11.66 1.15 -4.87
CA LYS A 106 -11.95 2.44 -5.52
C LYS A 106 -13.04 2.35 -6.59
N ILE A 107 -13.71 1.21 -6.77
CA ILE A 107 -14.64 0.99 -7.90
C ILE A 107 -15.73 2.07 -8.00
N TRP A 108 -16.42 2.37 -6.90
CA TRP A 108 -17.54 3.33 -6.89
C TRP A 108 -17.09 4.78 -6.82
N LEU A 109 -15.97 5.03 -6.15
CA LEU A 109 -15.46 6.40 -5.92
C LEU A 109 -14.53 6.87 -7.03
N GLY A 110 -14.00 5.97 -7.86
CA GLY A 110 -13.02 6.31 -8.89
C GLY A 110 -11.85 7.10 -8.30
N ASN A 111 -11.53 8.25 -8.89
CA ASN A 111 -10.44 9.09 -8.40
C ASN A 111 -10.79 9.87 -7.12
N ALA A 112 -12.07 9.99 -6.76
CA ALA A 112 -12.50 10.59 -5.50
C ALA A 112 -12.13 9.73 -4.27
N TRP A 113 -11.68 8.49 -4.50
CA TRP A 113 -11.11 7.63 -3.46
C TRP A 113 -9.82 8.21 -2.85
N TYR A 114 -8.97 8.87 -3.64
CA TYR A 114 -7.63 9.25 -3.18
C TYR A 114 -7.60 10.34 -2.09
N PRO A 115 -8.32 11.48 -2.19
CA PRO A 115 -8.12 12.58 -1.24
C PRO A 115 -8.26 12.18 0.23
N ALA A 116 -9.32 11.44 0.58
CA ALA A 116 -9.54 10.99 1.96
C ALA A 116 -8.52 9.90 2.39
N ASN A 117 -8.26 8.92 1.52
CA ASN A 117 -7.40 7.79 1.84
C ASN A 117 -5.91 8.15 1.87
N VAL A 118 -5.49 9.19 1.13
CA VAL A 118 -4.11 9.71 1.18
C VAL A 118 -3.83 10.31 2.55
N THR A 119 -4.69 11.18 3.05
CA THR A 119 -4.55 11.75 4.41
C THR A 119 -4.52 10.63 5.44
N GLN A 120 -5.47 9.68 5.36
CA GLN A 120 -5.52 8.58 6.31
C GLN A 120 -4.27 7.67 6.24
N ALA A 121 -3.73 7.41 5.05
CA ALA A 121 -2.52 6.63 4.90
C ALA A 121 -1.30 7.34 5.51
N GLN A 122 -1.19 8.67 5.36
CA GLN A 122 -0.13 9.45 5.98
C GLN A 122 -0.23 9.41 7.51
N ASP A 123 -1.43 9.59 8.06
CA ASP A 123 -1.67 9.51 9.51
C ASP A 123 -1.30 8.12 10.07
N ARG A 124 -1.60 7.05 9.32
CA ARG A 124 -1.22 5.67 9.69
C ARG A 124 0.29 5.45 9.63
N ILE A 125 0.99 6.03 8.65
CA ILE A 125 2.46 5.97 8.60
C ILE A 125 3.06 6.66 9.82
N ASP A 126 2.53 7.83 10.20
CA ASP A 126 2.96 8.52 11.42
C ASP A 126 2.73 7.68 12.68
N GLN A 127 1.56 7.05 12.80
CA GLN A 127 1.25 6.12 13.91
C GLN A 127 2.24 4.94 13.95
N TRP A 128 2.57 4.36 12.79
CA TRP A 128 3.55 3.29 12.72
C TRP A 128 4.93 3.76 13.21
N CYS A 129 5.39 4.95 12.79
CA CYS A 129 6.66 5.53 13.26
C CYS A 129 6.65 5.84 14.76
N GLN A 130 5.51 6.20 15.35
CA GLN A 130 5.39 6.40 16.81
C GLN A 130 5.61 5.08 17.58
N ILE A 131 5.15 3.95 17.02
CA ILE A 131 5.32 2.61 17.61
C ILE A 131 6.73 2.06 17.37
N HIS A 132 7.43 2.56 16.35
CA HIS A 132 8.78 2.13 15.97
C HIS A 132 9.78 3.30 16.05
N PRO A 133 10.21 3.69 17.27
CA PRO A 133 11.13 4.80 17.46
C PRO A 133 12.40 4.65 16.62
N GLY A 134 12.85 5.76 16.04
CA GLY A 134 14.05 5.81 15.17
C GLY A 134 13.72 5.82 13.68
N PHE A 135 12.49 5.46 13.28
CA PHE A 135 12.01 5.64 11.91
C PHE A 135 11.28 6.97 11.72
N LYS A 136 11.42 7.58 10.54
CA LYS A 136 10.68 8.78 10.13
C LYS A 136 10.14 8.63 8.72
N PRO A 137 8.95 9.18 8.41
CA PRO A 137 8.42 9.19 7.05
C PRO A 137 9.34 9.99 6.12
N LEU A 138 9.51 9.49 4.90
CA LEU A 138 10.17 10.23 3.84
C LEU A 138 9.20 11.21 3.21
N MET A 139 9.62 12.47 3.16
CA MET A 139 8.89 13.51 2.46
C MET A 139 9.09 13.35 0.94
N ARG A 140 8.06 13.64 0.17
CA ARG A 140 8.15 13.67 -1.30
C ARG A 140 9.20 14.70 -1.71
N ARG A 141 10.13 14.30 -2.59
CA ARG A 141 11.10 15.25 -3.18
C ARG A 141 10.34 16.35 -3.96
N GLY A 142 10.49 17.59 -3.51
CA GLY A 142 9.77 18.75 -4.07
C GLY A 142 8.48 19.16 -3.35
N GLY A 143 8.10 18.48 -2.25
CA GLY A 143 7.03 18.95 -1.37
C GLY A 143 7.47 20.18 -0.59
N LEU A 144 6.68 21.25 -0.63
CA LEU A 144 6.88 22.44 0.20
C LEU A 144 6.90 22.02 1.68
N ARG A 145 7.95 22.45 2.39
CA ARG A 145 8.04 22.43 3.85
C ARG A 145 7.04 23.41 4.44
#